data_AF-A0A6L9GAB1-F1
#
_entry.id   AF-A0A6L9GAB1-F1
#
_cell.length_a   1.000
_cell.length_b   1.000
_cell.length_c   1.000
_cell.angle_alpha   90.00
_cell.angle_beta   90.00
_cell.angle_gamma   90.00
#
_symmetry.space_group_name_H-M   'P 1'
#
loop_
_entity.id
_entity.type
_entity.pdbx_description
1 polymer ?
#
loop_
_entity_poly.entity_id
_entity_poly.type
_entity_poly.pdbx_seq_one_letter_code
_entity_poly.pdbx_strand_id
1 'polypeptide(L)'
;MPENVTIQRSFGKFWGLAGLRLGFALGQPALLAALAREAGPWAVNGPALAIGAQAMADEAWADDAIVYHSEATLRLDRLAIQRGWQVAGGTHLFRLYQTGDAEAAQNALARTHIWTRRFPYSTG
;
A
#
# COMPACT_ATOMS: atom_id res chain seq x y z
N MET A 1 -23.10 6.09 -2.15
CA MET A 1 -22.36 4.81 -1.99
C MET A 1 -23.38 3.75 -1.60
N PRO A 2 -23.30 2.50 -2.09
CA PRO A 2 -24.24 1.45 -1.69
C PRO A 2 -24.25 1.25 -0.18
N GLU A 3 -25.39 0.89 0.40
CA GLU A 3 -25.58 0.82 1.85
C GLU A 3 -24.71 -0.23 2.54
N ASN A 4 -24.30 -1.26 1.80
CA ASN A 4 -23.50 -2.38 2.26
C ASN A 4 -22.00 -2.25 1.92
N VAL A 5 -21.55 -1.05 1.52
CA VAL A 5 -20.15 -0.80 1.21
C VAL A 5 -19.52 0.04 2.31
N THR A 6 -18.28 -0.31 2.67
CA THR A 6 -17.42 0.53 3.52
C THR A 6 -16.05 0.60 2.87
N ILE A 7 -15.55 1.82 2.70
CA ILE A 7 -14.23 2.09 2.15
C ILE A 7 -13.30 2.41 3.30
N GLN A 8 -12.15 1.74 3.34
CA GLN A 8 -11.07 2.07 4.27
C GLN A 8 -9.91 2.71 3.52
N ARG A 9 -9.30 3.71 4.15
CA ARG A 9 -8.12 4.42 3.66
C ARG A 9 -7.09 4.54 4.78
N SER A 10 -5.82 4.59 4.40
CA SER A 10 -4.69 4.68 5.33
C SER A 10 -3.58 5.52 4.74
N PHE A 11 -2.85 6.21 5.61
CA PHE A 11 -1.72 7.05 5.25
C PHE A 11 -0.40 6.28 5.13
N GLY A 12 -0.41 4.99 5.46
CA GLY A 12 0.81 4.21 5.63
C GLY A 12 1.47 3.71 4.35
N LYS A 13 0.79 3.80 3.20
CA LYS A 13 1.31 3.31 1.92
C LYS A 13 1.55 4.46 0.96
N PHE A 14 0.48 4.98 0.38
CA PHE A 14 0.56 6.02 -0.65
C PHE A 14 1.33 7.26 -0.16
N TRP A 15 0.97 7.79 1.00
CA TRP A 15 1.67 8.93 1.61
C TRP A 15 3.00 8.57 2.32
N GLY A 16 3.40 7.30 2.39
CA GLY A 16 4.64 6.89 3.07
C GLY A 16 4.64 7.06 4.60
N LEU A 17 3.51 7.40 5.23
CA LEU A 17 3.42 7.76 6.65
C LEU A 17 3.03 6.57 7.54
N ALA A 18 3.68 5.41 7.35
CA ALA A 18 3.33 4.17 8.06
C ALA A 18 3.39 4.30 9.59
N GLY A 19 4.39 5.03 10.09
CA GLY A 19 4.60 5.31 11.51
C GLY A 19 3.58 6.27 12.13
N LEU A 20 2.83 7.03 11.32
CA LEU A 20 1.83 7.99 11.81
C LEU A 20 0.59 7.33 12.42
N ARG A 21 0.32 6.08 11.99
CA ARG A 21 -0.83 5.28 12.43
C ARG A 21 -2.18 5.94 12.17
N LEU A 22 -2.33 6.58 11.01
CA LEU A 22 -3.56 7.27 10.61
C LEU A 22 -4.31 6.53 9.49
N GLY A 23 -5.63 6.47 9.63
CA GLY A 23 -6.57 5.98 8.62
C GLY A 23 -7.98 6.43 8.92
N PHE A 24 -8.89 6.22 7.97
CA PHE A 24 -10.30 6.58 8.10
C PHE A 24 -11.18 5.62 7.29
N ALA A 25 -12.47 5.62 7.62
CA ALA A 25 -13.50 4.86 6.93
C ALA A 25 -14.54 5.80 6.32
N LEU A 26 -15.04 5.46 5.14
CA LEU A 26 -16.20 6.09 4.50
C LEU A 26 -17.29 5.03 4.36
N GLY A 27 -18.52 5.35 4.73
CA GLY A 27 -19.58 4.36 4.89
C GLY A 27 -20.93 4.98 5.22
N GLN A 28 -21.94 4.13 5.42
CA GLN A 28 -23.26 4.54 5.91
C GLN A 28 -23.15 5.22 7.30
N PRO A 29 -23.78 6.39 7.53
CA PRO A 29 -23.68 7.11 8.80
C PRO A 29 -23.98 6.28 10.05
N ALA A 30 -24.96 5.37 10.01
CA ALA A 30 -25.29 4.51 11.15
C ALA A 30 -24.11 3.60 11.55
N LEU A 31 -23.42 3.02 10.56
CA LEU A 31 -22.22 2.21 10.78
C LEU A 31 -21.06 3.07 11.28
N LEU A 32 -20.82 4.23 10.68
CA LEU A 32 -19.75 5.14 11.10
C LEU A 32 -19.95 5.65 12.54
N ALA A 33 -21.19 5.93 12.95
CA ALA A 33 -21.52 6.32 14.31
C ALA A 33 -21.23 5.18 15.31
N ALA A 34 -21.57 3.94 14.95
CA ALA A 34 -21.23 2.77 15.76
C ALA A 34 -19.71 2.60 15.88
N LEU A 35 -18.96 2.69 14.78
CA LEU A 35 -17.50 2.62 14.79
C LEU A 35 -16.86 3.74 15.62
N ALA A 36 -17.34 4.97 15.50
CA ALA A 36 -16.84 6.11 16.29
C ALA A 36 -17.09 5.93 17.79
N ARG A 37 -18.25 5.38 18.17
CA ARG A 37 -18.56 5.05 19.57
C ARG A 37 -17.61 3.99 20.13
N GLU A 38 -17.33 2.93 19.38
CA GLU A 38 -16.38 1.88 19.79
C GLU A 38 -14.92 2.38 19.83
N ALA A 39 -14.53 3.27 18.91
CA ALA A 39 -13.18 3.84 18.87
C ALA A 39 -12.91 4.85 20.01
N GLY A 40 -13.96 5.48 20.54
CA GLY A 40 -13.87 6.48 21.60
C GLY A 40 -13.39 7.86 21.11
N PRO A 41 -13.41 8.87 22.00
CA PRO A 41 -13.19 10.28 21.62
C PRO A 41 -11.74 10.63 21.27
N TRP A 42 -10.75 9.78 21.58
CA TRP A 42 -9.32 10.04 21.37
C TRP A 42 -8.63 8.95 20.56
N ALA A 43 -9.30 8.44 19.53
CA ALA A 43 -8.78 7.37 18.67
C ALA A 43 -7.50 7.75 17.90
N VAL A 44 -7.22 9.04 17.73
CA VAL A 44 -6.09 9.58 16.96
C VAL A 44 -5.49 10.78 17.69
N ASN A 45 -4.16 10.88 17.73
CA ASN A 45 -3.47 12.03 18.34
C ASN A 45 -3.52 13.27 17.44
N GLY A 46 -3.42 14.46 18.06
CA GLY A 46 -3.46 15.75 17.36
C GLY A 46 -2.43 15.90 16.23
N PRO A 47 -1.13 15.57 16.44
CA PRO A 47 -0.12 15.61 15.38
C PRO A 47 -0.47 14.76 14.16
N ALA A 48 -1.03 13.57 14.35
CA ALA A 48 -1.47 12.72 13.25
C ALA A 48 -2.58 13.39 12.42
N LEU A 49 -3.55 14.04 13.07
CA LEU A 49 -4.60 14.79 12.37
C LEU A 49 -4.02 15.97 11.57
N ALA A 50 -3.09 16.74 12.15
CA ALA A 50 -2.47 17.88 11.49
C ALA A 50 -1.65 17.46 10.25
N ILE A 51 -0.79 16.44 10.41
CA ILE A 51 0.02 15.90 9.29
C ILE A 51 -0.89 15.29 8.22
N GLY A 52 -1.92 14.53 8.62
CA GLY A 52 -2.87 13.91 7.71
C GLY A 52 -3.65 14.93 6.88
N ALA A 53 -4.09 16.02 7.49
CA ALA A 53 -4.79 17.10 6.80
C ALA A 53 -3.88 17.76 5.74
N GLN A 54 -2.63 18.05 6.09
CA GLN A 54 -1.66 18.60 5.14
C GLN A 54 -1.38 17.63 3.99
N ALA A 55 -1.17 16.35 4.28
CA ALA A 55 -0.90 15.32 3.28
C ALA A 55 -2.09 15.10 2.32
N MET A 56 -3.32 15.26 2.78
CA MET A 56 -4.51 15.19 1.92
C MET A 56 -4.73 16.44 1.05
N ALA A 57 -4.26 17.60 1.51
CA ALA A 57 -4.41 18.87 0.79
C ALA A 57 -3.34 19.06 -0.32
N ASP A 58 -2.26 18.29 -0.29
CA ASP A 58 -1.17 18.38 -1.27
C ASP A 58 -1.45 17.51 -2.50
N GLU A 59 -2.35 18.01 -3.37
CA GLU A 59 -2.77 17.31 -4.60
C GLU A 59 -1.62 17.20 -5.61
N ALA A 60 -0.78 18.23 -5.72
CA ALA A 60 0.37 18.23 -6.63
C ALA A 60 1.37 17.12 -6.28
N TRP A 61 1.70 16.97 -4.99
CA TRP A 61 2.53 15.85 -4.54
C TRP A 61 1.88 14.49 -4.84
N ALA A 62 0.56 14.38 -4.65
CA ALA A 62 -0.15 13.12 -4.92
C ALA A 62 -0.11 12.74 -6.41
N ASP A 63 -0.32 13.70 -7.30
CA ASP A 63 -0.24 13.48 -8.75
C ASP A 63 1.16 13.05 -9.19
N ASP A 64 2.20 13.75 -8.70
CA ASP A 64 3.60 13.39 -8.97
C ASP A 64 3.93 11.99 -8.46
N ALA A 65 3.47 11.63 -7.26
CA ALA A 65 3.67 10.31 -6.68
C ALA A 65 2.98 9.21 -7.50
N ILE A 66 1.76 9.45 -8.01
CA ILE A 66 1.04 8.52 -8.89
C ILE A 66 1.84 8.29 -10.17
N VAL A 67 2.31 9.36 -10.83
CA VAL A 67 3.11 9.26 -12.05
C VAL A 67 4.38 8.45 -11.78
N TYR A 68 5.16 8.85 -10.77
CA TYR A 68 6.40 8.16 -10.41
C TYR A 68 6.20 6.66 -10.15
N HIS A 69 5.20 6.28 -9.34
CA HIS A 69 4.95 4.89 -9.01
C HIS A 69 4.41 4.08 -10.21
N SER A 70 3.66 4.72 -11.11
CA SER A 70 3.20 4.11 -12.36
C SER A 70 4.39 3.76 -13.28
N GLU A 71 5.34 4.68 -13.43
CA GLU A 71 6.54 4.48 -14.25
C GLU A 71 7.51 3.48 -13.63
N ALA A 72 7.72 3.56 -12.31
CA ALA A 72 8.55 2.63 -11.56
C ALA A 72 8.02 1.19 -11.69
N THR A 73 6.69 1.01 -11.69
CA THR A 73 6.05 -0.28 -11.92
C THR A 73 6.39 -0.85 -13.30
N LEU A 74 6.25 -0.04 -14.37
CA LEU A 74 6.58 -0.47 -15.73
C LEU A 74 8.06 -0.85 -15.88
N ARG A 75 8.94 -0.09 -15.22
CA ARG A 75 10.37 -0.40 -15.17
C ARG A 75 10.65 -1.72 -14.45
N LEU A 76 10.02 -1.94 -13.29
CA LEU A 76 10.20 -3.17 -12.51
C LEU A 76 9.68 -4.40 -13.27
N ASP A 77 8.50 -4.29 -13.88
CA ASP A 77 7.91 -5.36 -14.69
C ASP A 77 8.82 -5.74 -15.87
N ARG A 78 9.41 -4.74 -16.56
CA ARG A 78 10.36 -5.00 -17.64
C ARG A 78 11.59 -5.77 -17.16
N LEU A 79 12.16 -5.40 -16.01
CA LEU A 79 13.32 -6.07 -15.42
C LEU A 79 12.98 -7.52 -15.01
N ALA A 80 11.80 -7.73 -14.42
CA ALA A 80 11.34 -9.05 -14.02
C ALA A 80 11.13 -9.98 -15.24
N ILE A 81 10.46 -9.48 -16.29
CA ILE A 81 10.22 -10.23 -17.52
C ILE A 81 11.54 -10.60 -18.22
N GLN A 82 12.52 -9.69 -18.25
CA GLN A 82 13.86 -9.99 -18.78
C GLN A 82 14.59 -11.11 -18.02
N ARG A 83 14.22 -11.37 -16.77
CA ARG A 83 14.72 -12.48 -15.95
C ARG A 83 13.88 -13.75 -16.06
N GLY A 84 12.86 -13.76 -16.93
CA GLY A 84 11.96 -14.89 -17.12
C GLY A 84 10.87 -15.01 -16.05
N TRP A 85 10.71 -14.00 -15.18
CA TRP A 85 9.63 -13.98 -14.21
C TRP A 85 8.32 -13.52 -14.85
N GLN A 86 7.19 -13.99 -14.31
CA GLN A 86 5.87 -13.67 -14.83
C GLN A 86 5.13 -12.74 -13.86
N VAL A 87 4.43 -11.76 -14.39
CA VAL A 87 3.59 -10.84 -13.60
C VAL A 87 2.37 -11.61 -13.11
N ALA A 88 2.25 -11.81 -11.80
CA ALA A 88 1.09 -12.45 -11.18
C ALA A 88 0.07 -11.44 -10.62
N GLY A 89 0.48 -10.18 -10.40
CA GLY A 89 -0.41 -9.10 -10.00
C GLY A 89 0.31 -7.99 -9.23
N GLY A 90 -0.46 -7.17 -8.54
CA GLY A 90 0.05 -6.10 -7.67
C GLY A 90 -0.63 -4.76 -7.90
N THR A 91 -0.02 -3.71 -7.37
CA THR A 91 -0.43 -2.31 -7.49
C THR A 91 0.76 -1.47 -7.99
N HIS A 92 0.61 -0.15 -8.06
CA HIS A 92 1.75 0.73 -8.33
C HIS A 92 2.78 0.78 -7.20
N LEU A 93 2.41 0.38 -5.98
CA LEU A 93 3.29 0.42 -4.80
C LEU A 93 4.04 -0.89 -4.54
N PHE A 94 3.58 -2.00 -5.14
CA PHE A 94 4.24 -3.31 -5.02
C PHE A 94 3.82 -4.21 -6.17
N ARG A 95 4.72 -5.11 -6.57
CA ARG A 95 4.47 -6.10 -7.62
C ARG A 95 4.63 -7.51 -7.08
N LEU A 96 3.83 -8.42 -7.64
CA LEU A 96 3.88 -9.84 -7.36
C LEU A 96 4.32 -10.55 -8.63
N TYR A 97 5.40 -11.32 -8.52
CA TYR A 97 5.95 -12.11 -9.61
C TYR A 97 5.93 -13.59 -9.25
N GLN A 98 5.60 -14.43 -10.24
CA GLN A 98 5.93 -15.84 -10.26
C GLN A 98 7.36 -15.98 -10.77
N THR A 99 8.21 -16.63 -9.99
CA THR A 99 9.65 -16.72 -10.25
C THR A 99 10.12 -18.14 -10.52
N GLY A 100 9.22 -19.13 -10.43
CA GLY A 100 9.53 -20.55 -10.56
C GLY A 100 10.16 -21.14 -9.30
N ASP A 101 11.15 -20.45 -8.72
CA ASP A 101 11.70 -20.71 -7.38
C ASP A 101 11.78 -19.39 -6.61
N ALA A 102 10.78 -19.13 -5.75
CA ALA A 102 10.68 -17.89 -4.98
C ALA A 102 11.73 -17.78 -3.88
N GLU A 103 12.23 -18.89 -3.36
CA GLU A 103 13.27 -18.91 -2.34
C GLU A 103 14.63 -18.59 -2.94
N ALA A 104 14.99 -19.21 -4.06
CA ALA A 104 16.21 -18.88 -4.80
C ALA A 104 16.21 -17.41 -5.26
N ALA A 105 15.07 -16.90 -5.75
CA ALA A 105 14.91 -15.51 -6.15
C ALA A 105 15.10 -14.53 -4.98
N GLN A 106 14.43 -14.76 -3.84
CA GLN A 106 14.59 -13.92 -2.65
C GLN A 106 16.03 -13.96 -2.14
N ASN A 107 16.65 -15.14 -2.07
CA ASN A 107 18.03 -15.31 -1.62
C ASN A 107 19.03 -14.56 -2.53
N ALA A 108 18.82 -14.59 -3.85
CA ALA A 108 19.64 -13.86 -4.80
C ALA A 108 19.55 -12.34 -4.60
N LEU A 109 18.32 -11.81 -4.41
CA LEU A 109 18.10 -10.40 -4.13
C LEU A 109 18.65 -9.98 -2.75
N ALA A 110 18.47 -10.82 -1.73
CA ALA A 110 18.93 -10.54 -0.36
C ALA A 110 20.46 -10.44 -0.29
N ARG A 111 21.19 -11.27 -1.06
CA ARG A 111 22.66 -11.18 -1.20
C ARG A 111 23.14 -9.86 -1.79
N THR A 112 22.26 -9.13 -2.51
CA THR A 112 22.54 -7.79 -3.02
C THR A 112 21.79 -6.71 -2.24
N HIS A 113 21.45 -6.97 -0.97
CA HIS A 113 20.78 -6.05 -0.06
C HIS A 113 19.36 -5.61 -0.47
N ILE A 114 18.68 -6.41 -1.30
CA ILE A 114 17.27 -6.19 -1.68
C ILE A 114 16.42 -7.23 -0.97
N TRP A 115 15.67 -6.80 0.04
CA TRP A 115 14.75 -7.69 0.75
C TRP A 115 13.35 -7.67 0.14
N THR A 116 12.84 -8.85 -0.21
CA THR A 116 11.48 -9.03 -0.73
C THR A 116 10.64 -9.85 0.22
N ARG A 117 9.32 -9.94 -0.04
CA ARG A 117 8.42 -10.85 0.66
C ARG A 117 8.12 -12.04 -0.24
N ARG A 118 8.46 -13.24 0.22
CA ARG A 118 7.98 -14.50 -0.37
C ARG A 118 6.71 -15.01 0.31
N PHE A 119 5.95 -15.83 -0.40
CA PHE A 119 4.77 -16.53 0.11
C PHE A 119 5.08 -18.02 0.22
N PRO A 120 5.36 -18.56 1.42
CA PRO A 120 5.95 -19.89 1.60
C PRO A 120 5.04 -21.06 1.22
N TYR A 121 3.74 -20.80 1.02
CA TYR A 121 2.77 -21.79 0.57
C TYR A 121 2.74 -21.95 -0.97
N SER A 122 3.41 -21.08 -1.70
CA SER A 122 3.52 -21.15 -3.17
C SER A 122 4.89 -21.69 -3.54
N THR A 123 4.92 -22.68 -4.43
CA THR A 123 6.17 -23.31 -4.89
C THR A 123 6.96 -22.45 -5.87
N GLY A 124 6.48 -21.25 -6.23
CA GLY A 124 7.10 -20.35 -7.20
C GLY A 124 6.30 -20.15 -8.47
#